data_AF-A0A3M1BDU4-F1
#
_entry.id   AF-A0A3M1BDU4-F1
#
_cell.length_a   1.000
_cell.length_b   1.000
_cell.length_c   1.000
_cell.angle_alpha   90.00
_cell.angle_beta   90.00
_cell.angle_gamma   90.00
#
_symmetry.space_group_name_H-M   'P 1'
#
loop_
_entity.id
_entity.type
_entity.pdbx_description
1 polymer ?
#
loop_
_entity_poly.entity_id
_entity_poly.type
_entity_poly.pdbx_seq_one_letter_code
_entity_poly.pdbx_strand_id
1 'polypeptide(L)'
;MRCREFLVFLIGVLVLSFWWRWAEAEGLGEAQRRRLVRLMERLEREEVPERALRICQKILDLGKAAIPQIRKRREWHRERLYLYQILLDSLEKKDTVGSGRFSEELAERIFMESKLFLVKRYLAKGKFRKADRILRALLDLVEVGSPWRKRIVRLRIQLAERRVRRDVLRGEFRIQRRVYSLGELIGLRVYLTNVSKGEVEVIPPSNRVVGYIYLTVWYGDMGGNFRRYRTTHLVPMVGRVNLGVGQEWWSDFWIDTRSFLRLGGVVVRYRLEGKFRPYSVRVRGRKFSRDIELEPVELVVLPRAYMELSRDGGGHFYGSLKRLQEGTLRLRRFYERFRQFSNGGGFSSGLEGKFWQEVSHLRRGLDEAAHRLFYSSFFLEKRDRERAVAQLISALSEVWGRRYKEVLMVILENLTGKDFQRSQRRWIQWYQERRAVEKRG
;
A
#
# COMPACT_ATOMS: atom_id res chain seq x y z
N MET A 1 -53.67 -4.32 27.55
CA MET A 1 -52.25 -4.59 27.85
C MET A 1 -52.02 -4.28 29.32
N ARG A 2 -51.69 -5.27 30.16
CA ARG A 2 -51.46 -5.03 31.60
C ARG A 2 -50.12 -4.28 31.75
N CYS A 3 -49.99 -3.35 32.71
CA CYS A 3 -48.76 -2.53 32.90
C CYS A 3 -47.45 -3.34 32.87
N ARG A 4 -47.49 -4.60 33.31
CA ARG A 4 -46.35 -5.52 33.29
C ARG A 4 -45.90 -5.94 31.88
N GLU A 5 -46.82 -6.09 30.94
CA GLU A 5 -46.54 -6.45 29.53
C GLU A 5 -45.94 -5.26 28.78
N PHE A 6 -46.42 -4.04 29.07
CA PHE A 6 -45.89 -2.80 28.51
C PHE A 6 -44.46 -2.53 29.01
N LEU A 7 -44.18 -2.78 30.30
CA LEU A 7 -42.85 -2.59 30.88
C LEU A 7 -41.81 -3.56 30.28
N VAL A 8 -42.20 -4.83 30.04
CA VAL A 8 -41.33 -5.83 29.41
C VAL A 8 -41.06 -5.50 27.94
N PHE A 9 -42.05 -4.98 27.23
CA PHE A 9 -41.88 -4.48 25.86
C PHE A 9 -40.92 -3.27 25.83
N LEU A 10 -41.08 -2.31 26.73
CA LEU A 10 -40.24 -1.11 26.80
C LEU A 10 -38.77 -1.45 27.16
N ILE A 11 -38.57 -2.36 28.13
CA ILE A 11 -37.24 -2.88 28.49
C ILE A 11 -36.64 -3.65 27.31
N GLY A 12 -37.44 -4.45 26.60
CA GLY A 12 -37.03 -5.14 25.38
C GLY A 12 -36.51 -4.17 24.32
N VAL A 13 -37.26 -3.11 24.02
CA VAL A 13 -36.90 -2.09 23.03
C VAL A 13 -35.65 -1.29 23.44
N LEU A 14 -35.51 -0.94 24.72
CA LEU A 14 -34.32 -0.22 25.24
C LEU A 14 -33.07 -1.10 25.24
N VAL A 15 -33.20 -2.37 25.64
CA VAL A 15 -32.11 -3.35 25.56
C VAL A 15 -31.75 -3.61 24.09
N LEU A 16 -32.72 -3.72 23.18
CA LEU A 16 -32.48 -3.94 21.75
C LEU A 16 -31.80 -2.76 21.06
N SER A 17 -32.22 -1.53 21.36
CA SER A 17 -31.61 -0.32 20.78
C SER A 17 -30.20 -0.06 21.33
N PHE A 18 -29.97 -0.35 22.62
CA PHE A 18 -28.62 -0.37 23.20
C PHE A 18 -27.75 -1.46 22.57
N TRP A 19 -28.26 -2.69 22.46
CA TRP A 19 -27.52 -3.81 21.88
C TRP A 19 -27.28 -3.67 20.37
N TRP A 20 -28.17 -3.04 19.61
CA TRP A 20 -28.00 -2.77 18.17
C TRP A 20 -26.86 -1.79 17.92
N ARG A 21 -26.91 -0.61 18.54
CA ARG A 21 -25.83 0.39 18.47
C ARG A 21 -24.50 -0.17 18.98
N TRP A 22 -24.54 -1.08 19.95
CA TRP A 22 -23.36 -1.67 20.55
C TRP A 22 -22.81 -2.88 19.77
N ALA A 23 -23.68 -3.66 19.12
CA ALA A 23 -23.32 -4.74 18.19
C ALA A 23 -22.62 -4.21 16.94
N GLU A 24 -23.06 -3.06 16.42
CA GLU A 24 -22.37 -2.32 15.37
C GLU A 24 -20.96 -1.92 15.80
N ALA A 25 -20.83 -1.38 17.02
CA ALA A 25 -19.59 -0.82 17.55
C ALA A 25 -18.48 -1.85 17.90
N GLU A 26 -18.77 -2.94 18.63
CA GLU A 26 -17.70 -3.68 19.33
C GLU A 26 -17.65 -5.22 19.17
N GLY A 27 -18.21 -5.74 18.07
CA GLY A 27 -17.61 -6.94 17.44
C GLY A 27 -18.12 -8.32 17.85
N LEU A 28 -19.44 -8.51 17.75
CA LEU A 28 -20.00 -9.83 17.46
C LEU A 28 -19.39 -10.40 16.17
N GLY A 29 -19.12 -11.71 16.15
CA GLY A 29 -18.72 -12.38 14.91
C GLY A 29 -19.82 -12.26 13.85
N GLU A 30 -19.46 -12.26 12.58
CA GLU A 30 -20.41 -12.02 11.48
C GLU A 30 -21.62 -12.99 11.52
N ALA A 31 -21.38 -14.26 11.87
CA ALA A 31 -22.44 -15.25 12.07
C ALA A 31 -23.39 -14.92 13.23
N GLN A 32 -22.88 -14.36 14.33
CA GLN A 32 -23.70 -13.94 15.48
C GLN A 32 -24.48 -12.67 15.15
N ARG A 33 -23.90 -11.71 14.41
CA ARG A 33 -24.60 -10.54 13.88
C ARG A 33 -25.78 -10.94 13.00
N ARG A 34 -25.55 -11.82 12.01
CA ARG A 34 -26.63 -12.33 11.14
C ARG A 34 -27.69 -13.11 11.91
N ARG A 35 -27.33 -13.78 13.01
CA ARG A 35 -28.29 -14.49 13.87
C ARG A 35 -29.11 -13.52 14.72
N LEU A 36 -28.49 -12.45 15.22
CA LEU A 36 -29.16 -11.39 15.97
C LEU A 36 -30.16 -10.63 15.07
N VAL A 37 -29.74 -10.21 13.87
CA VAL A 37 -30.62 -9.53 12.90
C VAL A 37 -31.86 -10.37 12.60
N ARG A 38 -31.69 -11.66 12.29
CA ARG A 38 -32.81 -12.58 12.04
C ARG A 38 -33.76 -12.75 13.24
N LEU A 39 -33.24 -12.70 14.47
CA LEU A 39 -34.08 -12.78 15.66
C LEU A 39 -34.84 -11.48 15.90
N MET A 40 -34.24 -10.32 15.57
CA MET A 40 -34.89 -9.02 15.65
C MET A 40 -35.99 -8.86 14.60
N GLU A 41 -35.71 -9.19 13.34
CA GLU A 41 -36.71 -9.20 12.27
C GLU A 41 -37.89 -10.14 12.59
N ARG A 42 -37.61 -11.27 13.26
CA ARG A 42 -38.65 -12.19 13.71
C ARG A 42 -39.45 -11.64 14.87
N LEU A 43 -38.82 -10.91 15.79
CA LEU A 43 -39.50 -10.26 16.92
C LEU A 43 -40.43 -9.14 16.45
N GLU A 44 -40.02 -8.34 15.47
CA GLU A 44 -40.82 -7.25 14.90
C GLU A 44 -42.11 -7.74 14.24
N ARG A 45 -42.14 -8.98 13.76
CA ARG A 45 -43.29 -9.60 13.09
C ARG A 45 -44.11 -10.52 14.00
N GLU A 46 -43.72 -10.68 15.26
CA GLU A 46 -44.35 -11.65 16.17
C GLU A 46 -45.44 -10.97 17.01
N GLU A 47 -46.69 -11.29 16.69
CA GLU A 47 -47.87 -10.73 17.36
C GLU A 47 -48.27 -11.51 18.62
N VAL A 48 -47.77 -12.74 18.80
CA VAL A 48 -48.10 -13.59 19.95
C VAL A 48 -47.14 -13.30 21.12
N PRO A 49 -47.62 -12.78 22.27
CA PRO A 49 -46.76 -12.33 23.37
C PRO A 49 -45.80 -13.40 23.91
N GLU A 50 -46.27 -14.63 24.03
CA GLU A 50 -45.47 -15.77 24.53
C GLU A 50 -44.33 -16.15 23.59
N ARG A 51 -44.54 -16.01 22.28
CA ARG A 51 -43.52 -16.27 21.26
C ARG A 51 -42.52 -15.13 21.19
N ALA A 52 -42.98 -13.89 21.31
CA ALA A 52 -42.13 -12.71 21.42
C ALA A 52 -41.19 -12.82 22.64
N LEU A 53 -41.71 -13.24 23.80
CA LEU A 53 -40.91 -13.50 25.01
C LEU A 53 -39.81 -14.56 24.77
N ARG A 54 -40.13 -15.66 24.07
CA ARG A 54 -39.13 -16.69 23.72
C ARG A 54 -38.05 -16.15 22.77
N ILE A 55 -38.39 -15.23 21.87
CA ILE A 55 -37.43 -14.59 20.97
C ILE A 55 -36.53 -13.63 21.77
N CYS A 56 -37.11 -12.81 22.65
CA CYS A 56 -36.35 -11.96 23.58
C CYS A 56 -35.36 -12.76 24.43
N GLN A 57 -35.77 -13.92 24.94
CA GLN A 57 -34.88 -14.80 25.71
C GLN A 57 -33.70 -15.31 24.88
N LYS A 58 -33.92 -15.71 23.62
CA LYS A 58 -32.83 -16.13 22.71
C LYS A 58 -31.85 -15.00 22.40
N ILE A 59 -32.33 -13.77 22.31
CA ILE A 59 -31.49 -12.57 22.13
C ILE A 59 -30.65 -12.33 23.39
N LEU A 60 -31.26 -12.45 24.58
CA LEU A 60 -30.55 -12.35 25.86
C LEU A 60 -29.46 -13.43 26.01
N ASP A 61 -29.75 -14.68 25.63
CA ASP A 61 -28.78 -15.78 25.71
C ASP A 61 -27.60 -15.58 24.75
N LEU A 62 -27.86 -15.08 23.53
CA LEU A 62 -26.80 -14.66 22.62
C LEU A 62 -25.95 -13.54 23.21
N GLY A 63 -26.58 -12.58 23.91
CA GLY A 63 -25.90 -11.52 24.62
C GLY A 63 -24.99 -12.06 25.73
N LYS A 64 -25.51 -12.94 26.60
CA LYS A 64 -24.75 -13.58 27.68
C LYS A 64 -23.55 -14.37 27.16
N ALA A 65 -23.72 -15.13 26.08
CA ALA A 65 -22.64 -15.90 25.45
C ALA A 65 -21.54 -15.00 24.84
N ALA A 66 -21.88 -13.76 24.47
CA ALA A 66 -20.92 -12.78 23.96
C ALA A 66 -20.12 -12.10 25.08
N ILE A 67 -20.63 -12.03 26.33
CA ILE A 67 -20.00 -11.32 27.45
C ILE A 67 -18.52 -11.72 27.67
N PRO A 68 -18.10 -13.00 27.70
CA PRO A 68 -16.70 -13.35 27.89
C PRO A 68 -15.79 -12.88 26.74
N GLN A 69 -16.29 -12.95 25.50
CA GLN A 69 -15.56 -12.47 24.33
C GLN A 69 -15.42 -10.94 24.35
N ILE A 70 -16.46 -10.26 24.82
CA ILE A 70 -16.48 -8.82 25.01
C ILE A 70 -15.57 -8.41 26.17
N ARG A 71 -15.58 -9.09 27.31
CA ARG A 71 -14.64 -8.86 28.43
C ARG A 71 -13.20 -9.02 27.96
N LYS A 72 -12.88 -10.08 27.22
CA LYS A 72 -11.56 -10.30 26.63
C LYS A 72 -11.16 -9.23 25.61
N ARG A 73 -12.12 -8.67 24.86
CA ARG A 73 -11.90 -7.53 23.96
C ARG A 73 -11.77 -6.21 24.71
N ARG A 74 -12.52 -6.01 25.79
CA ARG A 74 -12.45 -4.84 26.68
C ARG A 74 -11.17 -4.82 27.49
N GLU A 75 -10.69 -5.95 27.99
CA GLU A 75 -9.35 -6.10 28.57
C GLU A 75 -8.28 -5.80 27.53
N TRP A 76 -8.43 -6.30 26.30
CA TRP A 76 -7.55 -5.95 25.19
C TRP A 76 -7.59 -4.46 24.83
N HIS A 77 -8.77 -3.85 24.83
CA HIS A 77 -8.95 -2.42 24.63
C HIS A 77 -8.40 -1.65 25.81
N ARG A 78 -8.54 -2.12 27.06
CA ARG A 78 -7.97 -1.52 28.27
C ARG A 78 -6.46 -1.58 28.28
N GLU A 79 -5.81 -2.67 27.89
CA GLU A 79 -4.34 -2.74 27.78
C GLU A 79 -3.81 -1.81 26.68
N ARG A 80 -4.55 -1.71 25.56
CA ARG A 80 -4.18 -0.83 24.44
C ARG A 80 -4.46 0.63 24.77
N LEU A 81 -5.61 0.92 25.36
CA LEU A 81 -5.97 2.21 25.90
C LEU A 81 -5.03 2.58 27.02
N TYR A 82 -4.54 1.68 27.87
CA TYR A 82 -3.53 1.97 28.90
C TYR A 82 -2.23 2.50 28.29
N LEU A 83 -1.75 1.94 27.18
CA LEU A 83 -0.59 2.50 26.46
C LEU A 83 -0.89 3.86 25.81
N TYR A 84 -2.12 4.08 25.32
CA TYR A 84 -2.56 5.38 24.80
C TYR A 84 -2.93 6.38 25.91
N GLN A 85 -3.31 5.91 27.10
CA GLN A 85 -3.68 6.66 28.29
C GLN A 85 -2.39 7.10 28.98
N ILE A 86 -1.35 6.26 29.06
CA ILE A 86 0.00 6.72 29.41
C ILE A 86 0.45 7.82 28.45
N LEU A 87 0.16 7.70 27.15
CA LEU A 87 0.49 8.71 26.15
C LEU A 87 -0.33 10.00 26.35
N LEU A 88 -1.63 9.89 26.63
CA LEU A 88 -2.54 11.01 26.89
C LEU A 88 -2.26 11.68 28.25
N ASP A 89 -2.11 10.92 29.33
CA ASP A 89 -1.75 11.39 30.68
C ASP A 89 -0.36 12.07 30.68
N SER A 90 0.57 11.61 29.84
CA SER A 90 1.88 12.28 29.63
C SER A 90 1.77 13.54 28.77
N LEU A 91 0.74 13.64 27.91
CA LEU A 91 0.42 14.85 27.15
C LEU A 91 -0.39 15.86 27.99
N GLU A 92 -1.25 15.41 28.91
CA GLU A 92 -2.08 16.24 29.81
C GLU A 92 -1.28 16.80 31.00
N LYS A 93 -0.33 16.03 31.57
CA LYS A 93 0.61 16.55 32.59
C LYS A 93 1.52 17.67 32.08
N LYS A 94 1.54 17.89 30.77
CA LYS A 94 2.31 18.93 30.08
C LYS A 94 1.65 20.32 30.18
N ASP A 95 0.34 20.38 30.44
CA ASP A 95 -0.38 21.64 30.67
C ASP A 95 -0.28 22.11 32.13
N THR A 96 0.20 21.28 33.05
CA THR A 96 0.23 21.58 34.50
C THR A 96 1.63 21.78 35.08
N VAL A 97 2.70 21.36 34.41
CA VAL A 97 4.07 21.56 34.90
C VAL A 97 4.94 22.08 33.76
N GLY A 98 5.30 23.36 33.86
CA GLY A 98 6.24 24.00 32.96
C GLY A 98 7.52 23.18 32.80
N SER A 99 8.01 23.13 31.55
CA SER A 99 9.34 22.66 31.17
C SER A 99 9.71 21.20 31.53
N GLY A 100 9.21 20.25 30.75
CA GLY A 100 9.82 18.93 30.60
C GLY A 100 9.66 18.46 29.16
N ARG A 101 10.75 18.37 28.39
CA ARG A 101 10.72 17.93 26.99
C ARG A 101 10.03 16.56 26.91
N PHE A 102 8.86 16.51 26.28
CA PHE A 102 8.33 15.28 25.71
C PHE A 102 9.29 14.93 24.58
N SER A 103 10.31 14.12 24.89
CA SER A 103 11.31 13.77 23.90
C SER A 103 10.64 12.88 22.87
N GLU A 104 10.97 13.10 21.60
CA GLU A 104 10.56 12.22 20.51
C GLU A 104 10.92 10.76 20.80
N GLU A 105 11.96 10.53 21.59
CA GLU A 105 12.36 9.23 22.11
C GLU A 105 11.24 8.52 22.89
N LEU A 106 10.43 9.22 23.69
CA LEU A 106 9.33 8.61 24.44
C LEU A 106 8.16 8.22 23.51
N ALA A 107 7.82 9.09 22.56
CA ALA A 107 6.79 8.81 21.56
C ALA A 107 7.20 7.66 20.62
N GLU A 108 8.45 7.67 20.16
CA GLU A 108 9.06 6.59 19.39
C GLU A 108 9.03 5.31 20.20
N ARG A 109 9.45 5.31 21.47
CA ARG A 109 9.42 4.14 22.34
C ARG A 109 8.03 3.55 22.48
N ILE A 110 7.01 4.36 22.77
CA ILE A 110 5.62 3.86 22.94
C ILE A 110 5.08 3.31 21.62
N PHE A 111 5.32 4.01 20.50
CA PHE A 111 4.94 3.52 19.18
C PHE A 111 5.60 2.16 18.90
N MET A 112 6.92 2.08 19.09
CA MET A 112 7.72 0.89 18.85
C MET A 112 7.28 -0.28 19.72
N GLU A 113 7.10 -0.09 21.02
CA GLU A 113 6.64 -1.12 21.94
C GLU A 113 5.23 -1.61 21.59
N SER A 114 4.32 -0.72 21.17
CA SER A 114 2.97 -1.11 20.72
C SER A 114 3.00 -2.02 19.48
N LYS A 115 3.88 -1.71 18.51
CA LYS A 115 4.01 -2.52 17.28
C LYS A 115 4.72 -3.83 17.55
N LEU A 116 5.75 -3.83 18.40
CA LEU A 116 6.43 -5.05 18.83
C LEU A 116 5.52 -5.97 19.66
N PHE A 117 4.62 -5.41 20.48
CA PHE A 117 3.58 -6.17 21.16
C PHE A 117 2.63 -6.84 20.15
N LEU A 118 2.22 -6.11 19.10
CA LEU A 118 1.41 -6.67 18.01
C LEU A 118 2.12 -7.80 17.27
N VAL A 119 3.44 -7.66 17.03
CA VAL A 119 4.30 -8.71 16.47
C VAL A 119 4.30 -9.95 17.37
N LYS A 120 4.58 -9.80 18.67
CA LYS A 120 4.55 -10.92 19.64
C LYS A 120 3.21 -11.65 19.63
N ARG A 121 2.10 -10.92 19.57
CA ARG A 121 0.75 -11.50 19.49
C ARG A 121 0.54 -12.26 18.18
N TYR A 122 1.00 -11.74 17.05
CA TYR A 122 0.93 -12.46 15.80
C TYR A 122 1.79 -13.73 15.80
N LEU A 123 2.98 -13.67 16.41
CA LEU A 123 3.82 -14.85 16.62
C LEU A 123 3.11 -15.90 17.49
N ALA A 124 2.52 -15.52 18.61
CA ALA A 124 1.76 -16.42 19.48
C ALA A 124 0.56 -17.06 18.77
N LYS A 125 -0.10 -16.33 17.86
CA LYS A 125 -1.20 -16.83 17.02
C LYS A 125 -0.75 -17.60 15.77
N GLY A 126 0.55 -17.87 15.60
CA GLY A 126 1.10 -18.52 14.41
C GLY A 126 1.02 -17.70 13.12
N LYS A 127 0.73 -16.40 13.21
CA LYS A 127 0.60 -15.46 12.08
C LYS A 127 1.94 -14.84 11.71
N PHE A 128 2.94 -15.68 11.43
CA PHE A 128 4.34 -15.27 11.19
C PHE A 128 4.50 -14.22 10.09
N ARG A 129 3.79 -14.31 8.98
CA ARG A 129 3.91 -13.31 7.89
C ARG A 129 3.34 -11.94 8.26
N LYS A 130 2.28 -11.86 9.07
CA LYS A 130 1.77 -10.58 9.58
C LYS A 130 2.77 -9.93 10.52
N ALA A 131 3.42 -10.74 11.35
CA ALA A 131 4.53 -10.30 12.19
C ALA A 131 5.73 -9.81 11.35
N ASP A 132 6.16 -10.57 10.32
CA ASP A 132 7.26 -10.14 9.43
C ASP A 132 6.93 -8.86 8.66
N ARG A 133 5.70 -8.72 8.15
CA ARG A 133 5.27 -7.50 7.45
C ARG A 133 5.38 -6.26 8.34
N ILE A 134 4.98 -6.37 9.61
CA ILE A 134 5.14 -5.28 10.57
C ILE A 134 6.61 -5.02 10.83
N LEU A 135 7.42 -6.05 11.06
CA LEU A 135 8.85 -5.88 11.32
C LEU A 135 9.59 -5.25 10.12
N ARG A 136 9.24 -5.61 8.86
CA ARG A 136 9.77 -4.95 7.66
C ARG A 136 9.38 -3.48 7.62
N ALA A 137 8.10 -3.18 7.83
CA ALA A 137 7.62 -1.80 7.88
C ALA A 137 8.32 -0.98 8.98
N LEU A 138 8.61 -1.60 10.14
CA LEU A 138 9.38 -0.95 11.20
C LEU A 138 10.85 -0.73 10.80
N LEU A 139 11.50 -1.68 10.13
CA LEU A 139 12.88 -1.49 9.63
C LEU A 139 12.98 -0.37 8.59
N ASP A 140 11.92 -0.16 7.82
CA ASP A 140 11.83 0.92 6.83
C ASP A 140 11.62 2.30 7.46
N LEU A 141 11.27 2.34 8.76
CA LEU A 141 11.01 3.56 9.54
C LEU A 141 12.14 3.88 10.53
N VAL A 142 12.92 2.89 10.95
CA VAL A 142 13.93 3.03 12.00
C VAL A 142 15.32 3.25 11.41
N GLU A 143 16.02 4.29 11.88
CA GLU A 143 17.37 4.64 11.44
C GLU A 143 18.42 3.52 11.65
N VAL A 144 19.48 3.54 10.84
CA VAL A 144 20.50 2.47 10.79
C VAL A 144 21.26 2.30 12.11
N GLY A 145 21.41 3.36 12.92
CA GLY A 145 22.07 3.34 14.23
C GLY A 145 21.16 3.06 15.43
N SER A 146 19.84 3.06 15.26
CA SER A 146 18.90 3.01 16.38
C SER A 146 18.94 1.66 17.13
N PRO A 147 18.89 1.65 18.47
CA PRO A 147 18.83 0.42 19.27
C PRO A 147 17.61 -0.45 18.93
N TRP A 148 16.52 0.17 18.44
CA TRP A 148 15.34 -0.54 17.96
C TRP A 148 15.63 -1.41 16.75
N ARG A 149 16.51 -0.97 15.84
CA ARG A 149 16.85 -1.71 14.62
C ARG A 149 17.47 -3.06 14.96
N LYS A 150 18.43 -3.10 15.89
CA LYS A 150 19.04 -4.35 16.38
C LYS A 150 17.98 -5.31 16.93
N ARG A 151 17.04 -4.78 17.72
CA ARG A 151 15.94 -5.56 18.30
C ARG A 151 14.98 -6.10 17.23
N ILE A 152 14.60 -5.29 16.25
CA ILE A 152 13.74 -5.70 15.13
C ILE A 152 14.43 -6.76 14.27
N VAL A 153 15.72 -6.58 13.94
CA VAL A 153 16.51 -7.55 13.17
C VAL A 153 16.56 -8.89 13.89
N ARG A 154 16.88 -8.92 15.19
CA ARG A 154 16.85 -10.16 16.00
C ARG A 154 15.47 -10.83 15.97
N LEU A 155 14.40 -10.05 16.13
CA LEU A 155 13.04 -10.58 16.05
C LEU A 155 12.71 -11.14 14.65
N ARG A 156 13.23 -10.54 13.58
CA ARG A 156 13.08 -11.07 12.22
C ARG A 156 13.87 -12.35 12.00
N ILE A 157 15.08 -12.46 12.54
CA ILE A 157 15.88 -13.70 12.50
C ILE A 157 15.12 -14.80 13.25
N GLN A 158 14.67 -14.55 14.48
CA GLN A 158 13.86 -15.50 15.25
C GLN A 158 12.56 -15.89 14.54
N LEU A 159 11.93 -14.93 13.85
CA LEU A 159 10.74 -15.18 13.06
C LEU A 159 11.07 -16.03 11.84
N ALA A 160 12.16 -15.75 11.14
CA ALA A 160 12.63 -16.52 9.99
C ALA A 160 12.96 -17.96 10.41
N GLU A 161 13.67 -18.17 11.52
CA GLU A 161 13.96 -19.50 12.06
C GLU A 161 12.68 -20.26 12.46
N ARG A 162 11.75 -19.61 13.18
CA ARG A 162 10.45 -20.21 13.54
C ARG A 162 9.57 -20.49 12.32
N ARG A 163 9.71 -19.68 11.28
CA ARG A 163 9.02 -19.82 10.00
C ARG A 163 9.62 -20.95 9.19
N VAL A 164 10.95 -21.08 9.06
CA VAL A 164 11.62 -22.20 8.39
C VAL A 164 11.30 -23.54 9.09
N ARG A 165 11.17 -23.54 10.42
CA ARG A 165 10.72 -24.73 11.18
C ARG A 165 9.25 -25.12 10.94
N ARG A 166 8.43 -24.27 10.29
CA ARG A 166 6.97 -24.49 10.07
C ARG A 166 6.50 -24.35 8.62
N ASP A 167 7.24 -23.64 7.78
CA ASP A 167 6.95 -23.44 6.36
C ASP A 167 7.56 -24.64 5.63
N VAL A 168 6.68 -25.52 5.19
CA VAL A 168 7.06 -26.70 4.41
C VAL A 168 7.32 -26.32 2.95
N LEU A 169 6.65 -25.26 2.49
CA LEU A 169 6.67 -24.78 1.11
C LEU A 169 6.99 -23.29 1.06
N ARG A 170 7.80 -22.89 0.08
CA ARG A 170 8.08 -21.50 -0.29
C ARG A 170 7.41 -21.19 -1.62
N GLY A 171 6.74 -20.05 -1.72
CA GLY A 171 6.17 -19.56 -2.96
C GLY A 171 6.90 -18.32 -3.46
N GLU A 172 7.25 -18.28 -4.75
CA GLU A 172 7.97 -17.14 -5.35
C GLU A 172 7.59 -16.93 -6.82
N PHE A 173 7.75 -15.71 -7.31
CA PHE A 173 7.74 -15.42 -8.74
C PHE A 173 9.19 -15.44 -9.24
N ARG A 174 9.47 -16.20 -10.30
CA ARG A 174 10.73 -16.04 -11.03
C ARG A 174 10.46 -15.28 -12.31
N ILE A 175 11.22 -14.21 -12.49
CA ILE A 175 11.10 -13.29 -13.61
C ILE A 175 12.46 -13.21 -14.31
N GLN A 176 12.46 -13.18 -15.64
CA GLN A 176 13.70 -13.07 -16.41
C GLN A 176 14.28 -11.67 -16.33
N ARG A 177 13.41 -10.65 -16.41
CA ARG A 177 13.76 -9.25 -16.30
C ARG A 177 12.66 -8.47 -15.59
N ARG A 178 13.00 -7.28 -15.08
CA ARG A 178 12.05 -6.36 -14.43
C ARG A 178 11.45 -5.34 -15.40
N VAL A 179 12.06 -5.17 -16.57
CA VAL A 179 11.67 -4.14 -17.54
C VAL A 179 11.42 -4.79 -18.90
N TYR A 180 10.26 -4.49 -19.48
CA TYR A 180 9.79 -5.04 -20.74
C TYR A 180 9.37 -3.91 -21.69
N SER A 181 9.35 -4.20 -22.99
CA SER A 181 8.85 -3.23 -23.97
C SER A 181 7.34 -3.39 -24.18
N LEU A 182 6.68 -2.27 -24.49
CA LEU A 182 5.25 -2.22 -24.74
C LEU A 182 4.88 -3.11 -25.93
N GLY A 183 3.85 -3.94 -25.76
CA GLY A 183 3.41 -4.91 -26.76
C GLY A 183 4.04 -6.29 -26.62
N GLU A 184 5.03 -6.46 -25.73
CA GLU A 184 5.56 -7.79 -25.40
C GLU A 184 4.59 -8.60 -24.55
N LEU A 185 4.56 -9.91 -24.79
CA LEU A 185 3.92 -10.87 -23.91
C LEU A 185 4.90 -11.24 -22.80
N ILE A 186 4.55 -10.94 -21.55
CA ILE A 186 5.44 -11.19 -20.41
C ILE A 186 5.13 -12.56 -19.84
N GLY A 187 6.04 -13.51 -20.06
CA GLY A 187 5.98 -14.83 -19.43
C GLY A 187 6.56 -14.80 -18.01
N LEU A 188 5.77 -15.28 -17.05
CA LEU A 188 6.15 -15.36 -15.65
C LEU A 188 5.87 -16.78 -15.16
N ARG A 189 6.71 -17.24 -14.25
CA ARG A 189 6.49 -18.51 -13.58
C ARG A 189 6.34 -18.30 -12.09
N VAL A 190 5.32 -18.91 -11.52
CA VAL A 190 5.15 -19.00 -10.07
C VAL A 190 5.63 -20.36 -9.63
N TYR A 191 6.54 -20.38 -8.68
CA TYR A 191 7.14 -21.58 -8.14
C TYR A 191 6.63 -21.86 -6.73
N LEU A 192 6.50 -23.15 -6.44
CA LEU A 192 6.24 -23.71 -5.12
C LEU A 192 7.34 -24.73 -4.82
N THR A 193 8.28 -24.35 -3.96
CA THR A 193 9.47 -25.15 -3.63
C THR A 193 9.29 -25.84 -2.28
N ASN A 194 9.59 -27.13 -2.20
CA ASN A 194 9.68 -27.85 -0.93
C ASN A 194 10.96 -27.48 -0.18
N VAL A 195 10.79 -26.77 0.94
CA VAL A 195 11.89 -26.33 1.82
C VAL A 195 11.96 -27.16 3.11
N SER A 196 11.19 -28.24 3.19
CA SER A 196 11.19 -29.16 4.32
C SER A 196 12.26 -30.24 4.18
N LYS A 197 12.48 -31.02 5.25
CA LYS A 197 13.39 -32.18 5.27
C LYS A 197 12.74 -33.48 4.80
N GLY A 198 11.53 -33.44 4.25
CA GLY A 198 10.80 -34.64 3.84
C GLY A 198 9.95 -34.40 2.60
N GLU A 199 9.35 -35.46 2.08
CA GLU A 199 8.41 -35.37 0.98
C GLU A 199 7.12 -34.65 1.40
N VAL A 200 6.59 -33.85 0.46
CA VAL A 200 5.42 -33.00 0.67
C VAL A 200 4.37 -33.30 -0.38
N GLU A 201 3.20 -33.76 0.05
CA GLU A 201 2.03 -33.93 -0.80
C GLU A 201 1.19 -32.64 -0.76
N VAL A 202 0.97 -32.02 -1.93
CA VAL A 202 0.12 -30.84 -2.10
C VAL A 202 -1.18 -31.28 -2.77
N ILE A 203 -2.30 -31.06 -2.07
CA ILE A 203 -3.65 -31.43 -2.52
C ILE A 203 -4.40 -30.14 -2.89
N PRO A 204 -4.77 -29.93 -4.16
CA PRO A 204 -5.52 -28.74 -4.57
C PRO A 204 -6.97 -28.79 -4.08
N PRO A 205 -7.69 -27.65 -4.06
CA PRO A 205 -9.13 -27.62 -3.84
C PRO A 205 -9.92 -28.33 -4.95
N SER A 206 -11.20 -28.61 -4.71
CA SER A 206 -12.09 -29.29 -5.66
C SER A 206 -12.22 -28.54 -6.99
N ASN A 207 -12.22 -27.20 -6.96
CA ASN A 207 -12.22 -26.36 -8.15
C ASN A 207 -10.86 -26.29 -8.87
N ARG A 208 -9.84 -27.02 -8.39
CA ARG A 208 -8.47 -27.09 -8.91
C ARG A 208 -7.71 -25.76 -8.93
N VAL A 209 -8.25 -24.71 -8.31
CA VAL A 209 -7.58 -23.40 -8.18
C VAL A 209 -6.73 -23.41 -6.91
N VAL A 210 -5.44 -23.67 -7.06
CA VAL A 210 -4.50 -23.70 -5.93
C VAL A 210 -4.01 -22.32 -5.56
N GLY A 211 -4.17 -21.29 -6.38
CA GLY A 211 -3.64 -19.96 -6.05
C GLY A 211 -4.34 -18.79 -6.73
N TYR A 212 -4.06 -17.61 -6.20
CA TYR A 212 -4.54 -16.33 -6.70
C TYR A 212 -3.35 -15.39 -6.84
N ILE A 213 -3.11 -14.92 -8.06
CA ILE A 213 -2.16 -13.85 -8.37
C ILE A 213 -2.98 -12.58 -8.56
N TYR A 214 -2.68 -11.58 -7.75
CA TYR A 214 -3.22 -10.24 -7.85
C TYR A 214 -2.25 -9.39 -8.65
N LEU A 215 -2.72 -8.90 -9.78
CA LEU A 215 -1.97 -8.00 -10.63
C LEU A 215 -2.51 -6.58 -10.40
N THR A 216 -1.75 -5.75 -9.70
CA THR A 216 -2.07 -4.33 -9.60
C THR A 216 -1.34 -3.61 -10.72
N VAL A 217 -2.11 -2.90 -11.54
CA VAL A 217 -1.62 -2.17 -12.70
C VAL A 217 -1.73 -0.69 -12.41
N TRP A 218 -0.63 0.02 -12.59
CA TRP A 218 -0.60 1.46 -12.68
C TRP A 218 -0.12 1.82 -14.05
N TYR A 219 -0.83 2.71 -14.74
CA TYR A 219 -0.32 3.26 -15.96
C TYR A 219 -0.48 4.77 -16.00
N GLY A 220 0.53 5.42 -16.58
CA GLY A 220 0.58 6.86 -16.74
C GLY A 220 0.91 7.21 -18.18
N ASP A 221 0.15 8.14 -18.76
CA ASP A 221 0.50 8.76 -20.04
C ASP A 221 1.27 10.08 -19.84
N MET A 222 1.78 10.61 -20.95
CA MET A 222 2.51 11.88 -20.99
C MET A 222 1.65 13.12 -20.67
N GLY A 223 0.32 13.01 -20.82
CA GLY A 223 -0.64 14.06 -20.45
C GLY A 223 -0.95 14.07 -18.94
N GLY A 224 -0.30 13.17 -18.20
CA GLY A 224 -0.45 13.05 -16.77
C GLY A 224 -1.66 12.25 -16.32
N ASN A 225 -2.34 11.56 -17.22
CA ASN A 225 -3.47 10.71 -16.83
C ASN A 225 -2.92 9.46 -16.18
N PHE A 226 -3.25 9.29 -14.90
CA PHE A 226 -2.85 8.13 -14.13
C PHE A 226 -4.07 7.28 -13.83
N ARG A 227 -3.94 5.98 -14.09
CA ARG A 227 -4.99 5.03 -13.81
C ARG A 227 -4.43 3.84 -13.08
N ARG A 228 -5.19 3.40 -12.09
CA ARG A 228 -4.89 2.22 -11.28
C ARG A 228 -6.06 1.28 -11.34
N TYR A 229 -5.78 0.03 -11.60
CA TYR A 229 -6.76 -1.04 -11.46
C TYR A 229 -6.08 -2.32 -10.99
N ARG A 230 -6.90 -3.31 -10.60
CA ARG A 230 -6.42 -4.58 -10.08
C ARG A 230 -7.18 -5.70 -10.76
N THR A 231 -6.44 -6.65 -11.33
CA THR A 231 -6.99 -7.91 -11.84
C THR A 231 -6.53 -9.07 -10.99
N THR A 232 -7.23 -10.20 -11.11
CA THR A 232 -6.89 -11.43 -10.41
C THR A 232 -6.75 -12.55 -11.42
N HIS A 233 -5.64 -13.27 -11.36
CA HIS A 233 -5.38 -14.46 -12.16
C HIS A 233 -5.41 -15.68 -11.25
N LEU A 234 -6.09 -16.73 -11.72
CA LEU A 234 -6.21 -17.98 -11.00
C LEU A 234 -5.03 -18.88 -11.37
N VAL A 235 -4.46 -19.54 -10.38
CA VAL A 235 -3.36 -20.50 -10.58
C VAL A 235 -3.93 -21.91 -10.45
N PRO A 236 -4.09 -22.65 -11.56
CA PRO A 236 -4.61 -24.01 -11.52
C PRO A 236 -3.52 -24.99 -11.08
N MET A 237 -3.93 -26.11 -10.49
CA MET A 237 -3.08 -27.28 -10.24
C MET A 237 -3.89 -28.53 -10.55
N VAL A 238 -3.36 -29.35 -11.47
CA VAL A 238 -4.02 -30.58 -11.92
C VAL A 238 -3.58 -31.72 -11.02
N GLY A 239 -4.52 -32.24 -10.24
CA GLY A 239 -4.26 -33.39 -9.36
C GLY A 239 -3.39 -33.06 -8.16
N ARG A 240 -3.03 -34.11 -7.42
CA ARG A 240 -2.11 -34.00 -6.27
C ARG A 240 -0.68 -33.93 -6.78
N VAL A 241 0.15 -33.16 -6.11
CA VAL A 241 1.57 -33.01 -6.45
C VAL A 241 2.42 -33.47 -5.28
N ASN A 242 3.32 -34.42 -5.51
CA ASN A 242 4.30 -34.85 -4.53
C ASN A 242 5.64 -34.18 -4.82
N LEU A 243 6.17 -33.45 -3.84
CA LEU A 243 7.44 -32.74 -3.95
C LEU A 243 8.45 -33.37 -2.99
N GLY A 244 9.51 -33.95 -3.55
CA GLY A 244 10.71 -34.32 -2.82
C GLY A 244 11.45 -33.09 -2.25
N VAL A 245 12.47 -33.33 -1.42
CA VAL A 245 13.23 -32.24 -0.78
C VAL A 245 13.89 -31.36 -1.86
N GLY A 246 13.65 -30.05 -1.81
CA GLY A 246 14.16 -29.09 -2.79
C GLY A 246 13.45 -29.11 -4.15
N GLN A 247 12.55 -30.06 -4.41
CA GLN A 247 11.79 -30.10 -5.65
C GLN A 247 10.76 -28.98 -5.74
N GLU A 248 10.39 -28.67 -6.97
CA GLU A 248 9.58 -27.50 -7.30
C GLU A 248 8.41 -27.90 -8.19
N TRP A 249 7.26 -27.31 -7.89
CA TRP A 249 6.14 -27.24 -8.81
C TRP A 249 6.03 -25.81 -9.34
N TRP A 250 5.60 -25.65 -10.59
CA TRP A 250 5.48 -24.35 -11.22
C TRP A 250 4.23 -24.26 -12.07
N SER A 251 3.77 -23.04 -12.28
CA SER A 251 2.70 -22.71 -13.21
C SER A 251 3.08 -21.46 -13.99
N ASP A 252 2.89 -21.52 -15.30
CA ASP A 252 3.08 -20.39 -16.19
C ASP A 252 1.89 -19.42 -16.11
N PHE A 253 2.21 -18.14 -16.13
CA PHE A 253 1.24 -17.05 -16.16
C PHE A 253 1.76 -15.98 -17.11
N TRP A 254 0.87 -15.43 -17.95
CA TRP A 254 1.21 -14.46 -18.97
C TRP A 254 0.52 -13.13 -18.71
N ILE A 255 1.27 -12.04 -18.82
CA ILE A 255 0.71 -10.68 -18.86
C ILE A 255 0.75 -10.20 -20.30
N ASP A 256 -0.42 -9.93 -20.86
CA ASP A 256 -0.54 -9.29 -22.17
C ASP A 256 -0.45 -7.76 -22.02
N THR A 257 0.58 -7.17 -22.60
CA THR A 257 0.78 -5.71 -22.57
C THR A 257 0.24 -5.01 -23.82
N ARG A 258 -0.30 -5.75 -24.80
CA ARG A 258 -0.80 -5.20 -26.08
C ARG A 258 -2.00 -4.29 -25.90
N SER A 259 -2.79 -4.47 -24.85
CA SER A 259 -3.89 -3.57 -24.50
C SER A 259 -3.45 -2.11 -24.32
N PHE A 260 -2.17 -1.88 -24.00
CA PHE A 260 -1.60 -0.55 -23.81
C PHE A 260 -1.02 0.06 -25.08
N LEU A 261 -0.87 -0.71 -26.18
CA LEU A 261 -0.37 -0.19 -27.46
C LEU A 261 -1.26 0.94 -27.99
N ARG A 262 -2.59 0.81 -27.81
CA ARG A 262 -3.58 1.82 -28.22
C ARG A 262 -3.46 3.14 -27.46
N LEU A 263 -2.81 3.13 -26.30
CA LEU A 263 -2.75 4.29 -25.42
C LEU A 263 -1.54 5.19 -25.68
N GLY A 264 -0.60 4.80 -26.58
CA GLY A 264 0.48 5.64 -27.10
C GLY A 264 1.36 6.36 -26.04
N GLY A 265 2.60 5.93 -25.85
CA GLY A 265 3.52 6.64 -24.94
C GLY A 265 3.19 6.45 -23.45
N VAL A 266 2.72 5.27 -23.08
CA VAL A 266 2.34 4.95 -21.69
C VAL A 266 3.42 4.12 -20.99
N VAL A 267 3.67 4.44 -19.73
CA VAL A 267 4.39 3.53 -18.80
C VAL A 267 3.39 2.70 -18.06
N VAL A 268 3.65 1.40 -17.96
CA VAL A 268 2.84 0.50 -17.15
C VAL A 268 3.71 -0.12 -16.07
N ARG A 269 3.36 0.09 -14.81
CA ARG A 269 3.94 -0.63 -13.68
C ARG A 269 2.97 -1.72 -13.27
N TYR A 270 3.49 -2.94 -13.18
CA TYR A 270 2.79 -4.07 -12.62
C TYR A 270 3.38 -4.39 -11.25
N ARG A 271 2.51 -4.62 -10.28
CA ARG A 271 2.88 -5.27 -9.02
C ARG A 271 2.11 -6.56 -8.91
N LEU A 272 2.87 -7.64 -8.92
CA LEU A 272 2.40 -8.98 -8.69
C LEU A 272 2.47 -9.27 -7.21
N GLU A 273 1.35 -9.68 -6.65
CA GLU A 273 1.26 -10.27 -5.32
C GLU A 273 0.44 -11.54 -5.44
N GLY A 274 0.57 -12.48 -4.53
CA GLY A 274 -0.33 -13.62 -4.58
C GLY A 274 -0.20 -14.55 -3.41
N LYS A 275 -0.99 -15.61 -3.47
CA LYS A 275 -0.98 -16.68 -2.49
C LYS A 275 -1.50 -17.98 -3.10
N PHE A 276 -0.90 -19.08 -2.70
CA PHE A 276 -1.46 -20.42 -2.84
C PHE A 276 -2.34 -20.76 -1.64
N ARG A 277 -3.45 -21.45 -1.92
CA ARG A 277 -4.47 -21.97 -1.02
C ARG A 277 -4.77 -23.43 -1.39
N PRO A 278 -3.80 -24.34 -1.22
CA PRO A 278 -4.10 -25.77 -1.35
C PRO A 278 -5.16 -26.18 -0.33
N TYR A 279 -5.96 -27.19 -0.66
CA TYR A 279 -6.91 -27.78 0.29
C TYR A 279 -6.19 -28.43 1.48
N SER A 280 -5.04 -29.04 1.20
CA SER A 280 -4.21 -29.70 2.20
C SER A 280 -2.77 -29.77 1.73
N VAL A 281 -1.82 -29.59 2.63
CA VAL A 281 -0.41 -29.93 2.45
C VAL A 281 -0.10 -31.04 3.44
N ARG A 282 0.52 -32.15 3.03
CA ARG A 282 0.91 -33.23 3.95
C ARG A 282 2.41 -33.42 3.94
N VAL A 283 2.99 -33.69 5.11
CA VAL A 283 4.40 -34.04 5.26
C VAL A 283 4.46 -35.30 6.10
N ARG A 284 4.95 -36.40 5.54
CA ARG A 284 4.98 -37.72 6.22
C ARG A 284 3.61 -38.07 6.85
N GLY A 285 2.53 -37.90 6.08
CA GLY A 285 1.14 -38.16 6.50
C GLY A 285 0.49 -37.09 7.40
N ARG A 286 1.25 -36.16 7.99
CA ARG A 286 0.66 -35.09 8.83
C ARG A 286 0.12 -33.95 7.98
N LYS A 287 -1.14 -33.57 8.22
CA LYS A 287 -1.83 -32.48 7.51
C LYS A 287 -1.44 -31.10 8.04
N PHE A 288 -1.10 -30.21 7.12
CA PHE A 288 -0.84 -28.79 7.30
C PHE A 288 -1.78 -28.02 6.38
N SER A 289 -2.62 -27.16 6.95
CA SER A 289 -3.47 -26.25 6.17
C SER A 289 -2.93 -24.84 6.33
N ARG A 290 -2.34 -24.29 5.27
CA ARG A 290 -1.80 -22.93 5.32
C ARG A 290 -1.74 -22.27 3.94
N ASP A 291 -2.18 -21.01 3.88
CA ASP A 291 -1.96 -20.13 2.72
C ASP A 291 -0.45 -19.90 2.52
N ILE A 292 0.08 -20.15 1.32
CA ILE A 292 1.48 -19.86 0.94
C ILE A 292 1.50 -18.57 0.12
N GLU A 293 1.82 -17.44 0.75
CA GLU A 293 1.98 -16.14 0.10
C GLU A 293 3.21 -16.14 -0.82
N LEU A 294 3.08 -15.43 -1.93
CA LEU A 294 4.14 -15.15 -2.88
C LEU A 294 4.81 -13.83 -2.52
N GLU A 295 6.14 -13.78 -2.62
CA GLU A 295 6.87 -12.52 -2.45
C GLU A 295 6.48 -11.53 -3.55
N PRO A 296 6.12 -10.27 -3.24
CA PRO A 296 5.73 -9.32 -4.25
C PRO A 296 6.85 -9.04 -5.25
N VAL A 297 6.49 -8.95 -6.53
CA VAL A 297 7.42 -8.58 -7.61
C VAL A 297 6.84 -7.43 -8.40
N GLU A 298 7.69 -6.50 -8.80
CA GLU A 298 7.31 -5.35 -9.60
C GLU A 298 7.98 -5.41 -10.96
N LEU A 299 7.19 -5.17 -12.00
CA LEU A 299 7.62 -5.10 -13.39
C LEU A 299 7.26 -3.74 -13.94
N VAL A 300 8.05 -3.26 -14.90
CA VAL A 300 7.77 -2.02 -15.63
C VAL A 300 7.75 -2.33 -17.12
N VAL A 301 6.81 -1.72 -17.82
CA VAL A 301 6.67 -1.82 -19.27
C VAL A 301 6.74 -0.42 -19.86
N LEU A 302 7.60 -0.26 -20.86
CA LEU A 302 7.95 1.02 -21.45
C LEU A 302 7.78 0.98 -22.97
N PRO A 303 7.52 2.12 -23.62
CA PRO A 303 7.72 2.22 -25.06
C PRO A 303 9.19 1.89 -25.42
N ARG A 304 9.41 1.23 -26.56
CA ARG A 304 10.75 0.78 -26.99
C ARG A 304 11.81 1.90 -26.95
N ALA A 305 11.43 3.11 -27.36
CA ALA A 305 12.29 4.30 -27.36
C ALA A 305 12.82 4.69 -25.97
N TYR A 306 12.24 4.17 -24.89
CA TYR A 306 12.60 4.48 -23.51
C TYR A 306 13.21 3.31 -22.74
N MET A 307 13.46 2.16 -23.38
CA MET A 307 14.09 1.00 -22.76
C MET A 307 15.51 1.29 -22.26
N GLU A 308 16.22 2.23 -22.87
CA GLU A 308 17.55 2.65 -22.43
C GLU A 308 17.51 3.37 -21.08
N LEU A 309 16.41 4.07 -20.75
CA LEU A 309 16.25 4.79 -19.48
C LEU A 309 16.23 3.88 -18.26
N SER A 310 16.04 2.57 -18.44
CA SER A 310 16.00 1.62 -17.32
C SER A 310 17.35 1.05 -16.93
N ARG A 311 18.42 1.31 -17.71
CA ARG A 311 19.74 0.69 -17.47
C ARG A 311 20.50 1.35 -16.31
N ASP A 312 20.31 2.64 -16.05
CA ASP A 312 21.11 3.40 -15.06
C ASP A 312 20.27 3.90 -13.87
N GLY A 313 19.57 2.99 -13.17
CA GLY A 313 18.72 3.26 -12.00
C GLY A 313 19.02 4.58 -11.26
N GLY A 314 18.13 5.57 -11.43
CA GLY A 314 18.18 6.89 -10.78
C GLY A 314 19.05 7.95 -11.46
N GLY A 315 20.19 7.59 -12.07
CA GLY A 315 21.13 8.54 -12.68
C GLY A 315 20.49 9.37 -13.81
N HIS A 316 19.69 8.73 -14.66
CA HIS A 316 18.98 9.43 -15.73
C HIS A 316 17.91 10.39 -15.24
N PHE A 317 17.25 10.12 -14.11
CA PHE A 317 16.23 11.01 -13.56
C PHE A 317 16.87 12.34 -13.15
N TYR A 318 17.92 12.30 -12.34
CA TYR A 318 18.60 13.51 -11.89
C TYR A 318 19.27 14.27 -13.05
N GLY A 319 19.85 13.55 -14.00
CA GLY A 319 20.40 14.17 -15.22
C GLY A 319 19.32 14.81 -16.10
N SER A 320 18.13 14.22 -16.18
CA SER A 320 16.99 14.80 -16.92
C SER A 320 16.38 15.99 -16.17
N LEU A 321 16.34 15.93 -14.84
CA LEU A 321 15.85 17.02 -14.00
C LEU A 321 16.75 18.25 -14.09
N LYS A 322 18.07 18.04 -14.02
CA LYS A 322 19.06 19.10 -14.21
C LYS A 322 18.89 19.75 -15.59
N ARG A 323 18.76 18.96 -16.66
CA ARG A 323 18.51 19.46 -18.01
C ARG A 323 17.21 20.26 -18.13
N LEU A 324 16.15 19.79 -17.47
CA LEU A 324 14.86 20.50 -17.43
C LEU A 324 15.00 21.87 -16.73
N GLN A 325 15.67 21.91 -15.58
CA GLN A 325 15.92 23.14 -14.83
C GLN A 325 16.77 24.13 -15.65
N GLU A 326 17.87 23.67 -16.24
CA GLU A 326 18.73 24.51 -17.09
C GLU A 326 17.99 25.06 -18.31
N GLY A 327 17.20 24.23 -19.00
CA GLY A 327 16.39 24.69 -20.12
C GLY A 327 15.33 25.71 -19.70
N THR A 328 14.73 25.55 -18.52
CA THR A 328 13.72 26.47 -17.98
C THR A 328 14.34 27.83 -17.67
N LEU A 329 15.51 27.84 -17.03
CA LEU A 329 16.27 29.06 -16.74
C LEU A 329 16.70 29.77 -18.02
N ARG A 330 17.18 29.02 -19.03
CA ARG A 330 17.54 29.59 -20.33
C ARG A 330 16.35 30.26 -21.02
N LEU A 331 15.20 29.57 -21.05
CA LEU A 331 13.98 30.10 -21.64
C LEU A 331 13.53 31.38 -20.91
N ARG A 332 13.55 31.39 -19.59
CA ARG A 332 13.21 32.57 -18.77
C ARG A 332 14.11 33.77 -19.07
N ARG A 333 15.44 33.60 -19.03
CA ARG A 333 16.41 34.68 -19.33
C ARG A 333 16.25 35.19 -20.76
N PHE A 334 15.94 34.29 -21.70
CA PHE A 334 15.68 34.67 -23.08
C PHE A 334 14.41 35.53 -23.21
N TYR A 335 13.31 35.13 -22.59
CA TYR A 335 12.08 35.95 -22.54
C TYR A 335 12.27 37.31 -21.87
N GLU A 336 13.00 37.37 -20.75
CA GLU A 336 13.29 38.62 -20.05
C GLU A 336 14.08 39.59 -20.94
N ARG A 337 15.11 39.10 -21.65
CA ARG A 337 15.86 39.89 -22.64
C ARG A 337 14.97 40.33 -23.80
N PHE A 338 14.20 39.41 -24.38
CA PHE A 338 13.29 39.73 -25.48
C PHE A 338 12.28 40.82 -25.10
N ARG A 339 11.69 40.74 -23.90
CA ARG A 339 10.76 41.74 -23.39
C ARG A 339 11.40 43.13 -23.21
N GLN A 340 12.66 43.19 -22.79
CA GLN A 340 13.41 44.45 -22.70
C GLN A 340 13.64 45.05 -24.10
N PHE A 341 13.99 44.23 -25.08
CA PHE A 341 14.16 44.67 -26.47
C PHE A 341 12.84 45.10 -27.13
N SER A 342 11.74 44.37 -26.91
CA SER A 342 10.44 44.67 -27.52
C SER A 342 9.85 46.00 -27.05
N ASN A 343 10.19 46.44 -25.83
CA ASN A 343 9.75 47.71 -25.28
C ASN A 343 10.56 48.92 -25.81
N GLY A 344 11.61 48.69 -26.62
CA GLY A 344 12.55 49.72 -27.11
C GLY A 344 12.36 50.20 -28.56
N GLY A 345 11.37 49.69 -29.30
CA GLY A 345 10.99 50.20 -30.62
C GLY A 345 11.51 49.39 -31.83
N GLY A 346 10.58 49.05 -32.73
CA GLY A 346 10.82 48.65 -34.13
C GLY A 346 11.42 47.26 -34.37
N PHE A 347 10.59 46.22 -34.51
CA PHE A 347 11.05 44.91 -34.99
C PHE A 347 11.24 44.90 -36.52
N SER A 348 12.40 44.42 -36.98
CA SER A 348 12.55 43.95 -38.37
C SER A 348 12.14 42.48 -38.47
N SER A 349 11.40 42.12 -39.54
CA SER A 349 10.81 40.79 -39.75
C SER A 349 11.81 39.62 -39.74
N GLY A 350 13.09 39.88 -40.00
CA GLY A 350 14.15 38.86 -39.96
C GLY A 350 14.55 38.41 -38.55
N LEU A 351 14.38 39.25 -37.53
CA LEU A 351 14.70 38.92 -36.14
C LEU A 351 13.63 38.04 -35.49
N GLU A 352 12.38 38.18 -35.93
CA GLU A 352 11.26 37.37 -35.44
C GLU A 352 11.40 35.89 -35.83
N GLY A 353 11.86 35.60 -37.06
CA GLY A 353 12.10 34.23 -37.52
C GLY A 353 13.16 33.50 -36.69
N LYS A 354 14.30 34.16 -36.40
CA LYS A 354 15.36 33.60 -35.55
C LYS A 354 14.89 33.38 -34.11
N PHE A 355 14.09 34.30 -33.58
CA PHE A 355 13.48 34.18 -32.25
C PHE A 355 12.62 32.91 -32.13
N TRP A 356 11.68 32.70 -33.06
CA TRP A 356 10.79 31.53 -33.00
C TRP A 356 11.53 30.22 -33.23
N GLN A 357 12.58 30.21 -34.07
CA GLN A 357 13.44 29.04 -34.24
C GLN A 357 14.16 28.68 -32.92
N GLU A 358 14.79 29.63 -32.25
CA GLU A 358 15.53 29.38 -30.99
C GLU A 358 14.58 28.92 -29.87
N VAL A 359 13.40 29.55 -29.74
CA VAL A 359 12.35 29.12 -28.81
C VAL A 359 11.88 27.69 -29.13
N SER A 360 11.73 27.34 -30.41
CA SER A 360 11.31 26.00 -30.81
C SER A 360 12.34 24.92 -30.46
N HIS A 361 13.64 25.20 -30.63
CA HIS A 361 14.72 24.29 -30.25
C HIS A 361 14.80 24.09 -28.73
N LEU A 362 14.70 25.18 -27.96
CA LEU A 362 14.67 25.11 -26.49
C LEU A 362 13.45 24.34 -26.00
N ARG A 363 12.28 24.55 -26.61
CA ARG A 363 11.04 23.85 -26.27
C ARG A 363 11.14 22.35 -26.55
N ARG A 364 11.69 21.95 -27.70
CA ARG A 364 11.93 20.52 -28.02
C ARG A 364 12.86 19.86 -27.00
N GLY A 365 13.95 20.52 -26.63
CA GLY A 365 14.87 20.01 -25.60
C GLY A 365 14.22 19.87 -24.22
N LEU A 366 13.35 20.82 -23.85
CA LEU A 366 12.55 20.75 -22.62
C LEU A 366 11.50 19.63 -22.64
N ASP A 367 10.82 19.45 -23.78
CA ASP A 367 9.86 18.36 -23.99
C ASP A 367 10.56 17.01 -23.83
N GLU A 368 11.71 16.83 -24.48
CA GLU A 368 12.49 15.59 -24.36
C GLU A 368 12.98 15.35 -22.92
N ALA A 369 13.46 16.39 -22.23
CA ALA A 369 13.88 16.29 -20.83
C ALA A 369 12.70 15.93 -19.92
N ALA A 370 11.53 16.53 -20.13
CA ALA A 370 10.31 16.23 -19.39
C ALA A 370 9.83 14.79 -19.65
N HIS A 371 9.92 14.31 -20.90
CA HIS A 371 9.63 12.92 -21.24
C HIS A 371 10.56 11.99 -20.49
N ARG A 372 11.89 12.16 -20.63
CA ARG A 372 12.88 11.32 -19.95
C ARG A 372 12.70 11.35 -18.43
N LEU A 373 12.36 12.52 -17.86
CA LEU A 373 12.07 12.68 -16.43
C LEU A 373 10.83 11.90 -16.00
N PHE A 374 9.73 11.98 -16.76
CA PHE A 374 8.51 11.24 -16.50
C PHE A 374 8.76 9.73 -16.48
N TYR A 375 9.34 9.19 -17.55
CA TYR A 375 9.65 7.76 -17.67
C TYR A 375 10.64 7.29 -16.60
N SER A 376 11.69 8.07 -16.33
CA SER A 376 12.71 7.69 -15.32
C SER A 376 12.19 7.69 -13.89
N SER A 377 11.16 8.49 -13.58
CA SER A 377 10.57 8.57 -12.23
C SER A 377 10.01 7.23 -11.73
N PHE A 378 9.62 6.33 -12.63
CA PHE A 378 9.11 5.00 -12.30
C PHE A 378 10.18 4.05 -11.75
N PHE A 379 11.47 4.39 -11.88
CA PHE A 379 12.61 3.54 -11.47
C PHE A 379 13.28 4.00 -10.18
N LEU A 380 12.80 5.07 -9.54
CA LEU A 380 13.45 5.61 -8.34
C LEU A 380 13.29 4.71 -7.11
N GLU A 381 14.42 4.42 -6.45
CA GLU A 381 14.48 3.78 -5.14
C GLU A 381 13.93 4.71 -4.04
N LYS A 382 13.49 4.14 -2.91
CA LYS A 382 12.86 4.90 -1.82
C LYS A 382 13.71 6.08 -1.34
N ARG A 383 15.03 5.89 -1.22
CA ARG A 383 15.97 6.92 -0.75
C ARG A 383 16.11 8.08 -1.75
N ASP A 384 16.12 7.77 -3.05
CA ASP A 384 16.22 8.77 -4.11
C ASP A 384 14.92 9.55 -4.32
N ARG A 385 13.77 8.97 -3.95
CA ARG A 385 12.48 9.65 -4.09
C ARG A 385 12.40 10.94 -3.30
N GLU A 386 12.94 11.01 -2.09
CA GLU A 386 12.82 12.22 -1.26
C GLU A 386 13.66 13.37 -1.80
N ARG A 387 14.88 13.06 -2.22
CA ARG A 387 15.75 14.02 -2.91
C ARG A 387 15.13 14.47 -4.24
N ALA A 388 14.57 13.54 -5.00
CA ALA A 388 13.85 13.83 -6.23
C ALA A 388 12.65 14.76 -5.99
N VAL A 389 11.82 14.49 -4.97
CA VAL A 389 10.66 15.32 -4.62
C VAL A 389 11.10 16.75 -4.29
N ALA A 390 12.16 16.93 -3.50
CA ALA A 390 12.71 18.26 -3.19
C ALA A 390 13.07 19.05 -4.46
N GLN A 391 13.80 18.40 -5.37
CA GLN A 391 14.26 19.03 -6.60
C GLN A 391 13.13 19.29 -7.60
N LEU A 392 12.14 18.39 -7.67
CA LEU A 392 10.94 18.58 -8.49
C LEU A 392 10.08 19.74 -7.98
N ILE A 393 9.95 19.93 -6.67
CA ILE A 393 9.24 21.08 -6.09
C ILE A 393 9.95 22.39 -6.45
N SER A 394 11.28 22.41 -6.36
CA SER A 394 12.08 23.56 -6.81
C SER A 394 11.91 23.82 -8.31
N ALA A 395 12.00 22.79 -9.15
CA ALA A 395 11.75 22.93 -10.59
C ALA A 395 10.32 23.44 -10.87
N LEU A 396 9.32 22.92 -10.15
CA LEU A 396 7.91 23.31 -10.33
C LEU A 396 7.68 24.80 -10.01
N SER A 397 8.39 25.37 -9.02
CA SER A 397 8.33 26.81 -8.73
C SER A 397 8.92 27.70 -9.82
N GLU A 398 9.81 27.15 -10.66
CA GLU A 398 10.55 27.91 -11.66
C GLU A 398 9.99 27.77 -13.08
N VAL A 399 9.14 26.77 -13.35
CA VAL A 399 8.58 26.48 -14.69
C VAL A 399 7.36 27.35 -15.00
N TRP A 400 7.26 27.84 -16.24
CA TRP A 400 6.17 28.74 -16.66
C TRP A 400 5.18 28.05 -17.61
N GLY A 401 5.60 26.99 -18.32
CA GLY A 401 4.75 26.28 -19.28
C GLY A 401 3.77 25.30 -18.64
N ARG A 402 2.48 25.40 -19.02
CA ARG A 402 1.38 24.56 -18.49
C ARG A 402 1.65 23.06 -18.61
N ARG A 403 2.06 22.59 -19.80
CA ARG A 403 2.34 21.15 -20.04
C ARG A 403 3.47 20.61 -19.15
N TYR A 404 4.55 21.39 -18.97
CA TYR A 404 5.66 20.99 -18.10
C TYR A 404 5.27 20.93 -16.63
N LYS A 405 4.48 21.89 -16.16
CA LYS A 405 3.92 21.87 -14.81
C LYS A 405 3.06 20.62 -14.59
N GLU A 406 2.19 20.32 -15.55
CA GLU A 406 1.35 19.11 -15.51
C GLU A 406 2.21 17.84 -15.39
N VAL A 407 3.25 17.70 -16.22
CA VAL A 407 4.19 16.56 -16.13
C VAL A 407 4.88 16.51 -14.77
N LEU A 408 5.44 17.61 -14.27
CA LEU A 408 6.10 17.67 -12.96
C LEU A 408 5.17 17.28 -11.81
N MET A 409 3.93 17.77 -11.83
CA MET A 409 2.94 17.47 -10.80
C MET A 409 2.51 16.00 -10.82
N VAL A 410 2.44 15.37 -11.99
CA VAL A 410 2.14 13.94 -12.08
C VAL A 410 3.31 13.08 -11.64
N ILE A 411 4.55 13.52 -11.93
CA ILE A 411 5.73 12.87 -11.37
C ILE A 411 5.70 12.97 -9.84
N LEU A 412 5.38 14.14 -9.28
CA LEU A 412 5.23 14.33 -7.83
C LEU A 412 4.12 13.45 -7.23
N GLU A 413 2.98 13.34 -7.90
CA GLU A 413 1.87 12.46 -7.52
C GLU A 413 2.33 10.99 -7.48
N ASN A 414 3.04 10.54 -8.53
CA ASN A 414 3.57 9.17 -8.60
C ASN A 414 4.60 8.88 -7.50
N LEU A 415 5.50 9.82 -7.22
CA LEU A 415 6.57 9.62 -6.23
C LEU A 415 6.07 9.67 -4.78
N THR A 416 5.02 10.45 -4.51
CA THR A 416 4.53 10.70 -3.15
C THR A 416 3.21 10.00 -2.82
N GLY A 417 2.45 9.58 -3.85
CA GLY A 417 1.08 9.05 -3.72
C GLY A 417 0.05 10.10 -3.29
N LYS A 418 0.37 11.39 -3.36
CA LYS A 418 -0.54 12.49 -3.00
C LYS A 418 -1.23 13.04 -4.24
N ASP A 419 -2.55 13.09 -4.21
CA ASP A 419 -3.35 13.76 -5.24
C ASP A 419 -3.75 15.15 -4.73
N PHE A 420 -3.16 16.19 -5.33
CA PHE A 420 -3.53 17.59 -5.09
C PHE A 420 -4.27 18.21 -6.27
N GLN A 421 -4.94 17.39 -7.09
CA GLN A 421 -5.72 17.81 -8.26
C GLN A 421 -4.89 18.71 -9.19
N ARG A 422 -3.60 18.39 -9.35
CA ARG A 422 -2.65 19.17 -10.16
C ARG A 422 -2.58 20.66 -9.77
N SER A 423 -2.70 20.99 -8.48
CA SER A 423 -2.49 22.35 -7.98
C SER A 423 -1.03 22.58 -7.57
N GLN A 424 -0.31 23.43 -8.33
CA GLN A 424 1.06 23.83 -8.02
C GLN A 424 1.21 24.40 -6.60
N ARG A 425 0.29 25.28 -6.18
CA ARG A 425 0.33 25.92 -4.86
C ARG A 425 0.23 24.90 -3.74
N ARG A 426 -0.64 23.90 -3.88
CA ARG A 426 -0.82 22.83 -2.88
C ARG A 426 0.41 21.92 -2.78
N TRP A 427 1.06 21.61 -3.90
CA TRP A 427 2.32 20.86 -3.91
C TRP A 427 3.42 21.58 -3.12
N ILE A 428 3.61 22.88 -3.38
CA ILE A 428 4.62 23.70 -2.70
C ILE A 428 4.29 23.80 -1.20
N GLN A 429 3.04 24.12 -0.86
CA GLN A 429 2.59 24.25 0.53
C GLN A 429 2.78 22.94 1.31
N TRP A 430 2.33 21.82 0.77
CA TRP A 430 2.51 20.51 1.40
C TRP A 430 3.99 20.20 1.68
N TYR A 431 4.86 20.51 0.73
CA TYR A 431 6.29 20.26 0.89
C TYR A 431 6.91 21.15 1.98
N GLN A 432 6.50 22.42 2.07
CA GLN A 432 6.93 23.35 3.11
C GLN A 432 6.46 22.91 4.49
N GLU A 433 5.18 22.53 4.64
CA GLU A 433 4.61 22.01 5.88
C GLU A 433 5.35 20.75 6.33
N ARG A 434 5.62 19.83 5.40
CA ARG A 434 6.39 18.61 5.67
C ARG A 434 7.81 18.92 6.16
N ARG A 435 8.54 19.82 5.48
CA ARG A 435 9.88 20.27 5.90
C ARG A 435 9.87 20.97 7.25
N ALA A 436 8.81 21.72 7.57
CA ALA A 436 8.67 22.37 8.87
C ALA A 436 8.51 21.36 10.00
N VAL A 437 7.84 20.23 9.75
CA VAL A 437 7.74 19.11 10.69
C VAL A 437 9.09 18.39 10.83
N GLU A 438 9.78 18.09 9.73
CA GLU A 438 11.12 17.47 9.71
C GLU A 438 12.24 18.33 10.30
N LYS A 439 12.00 19.61 10.57
CA LYS A 439 12.95 20.50 11.27
C LYS A 439 12.65 20.63 12.76
N ARG A 440 11.45 20.22 13.18
CA ARG A 440 10.97 20.31 14.57
C ARG A 440 11.18 19.00 15.33
N GLY A 441 11.39 17.91 14.61
CA GLY A 441 12.01 16.68 15.07
C GLY A 441 13.36 16.49 14.43
#